data_AF-M2UNX9-F1
#
_entry.id   AF-M2UNX9-F1
#
_cell.length_a   1.000
_cell.length_b   1.000
_cell.length_c   1.000
_cell.angle_alpha   90.00
_cell.angle_beta   90.00
_cell.angle_gamma   90.00
#
_symmetry.space_group_name_H-M   'P 1'
#
loop_
_entity.id
_entity.type
_entity.pdbx_description
1 polymer ?
#
loop_
_entity_poly.entity_id
_entity_poly.type
_entity_poly.pdbx_seq_one_letter_code
_entity_poly.pdbx_strand_id
1 'polypeptide(L)'
;MKCSGTRPRCINCTKYDKDCIYHLSRRDRLREATYKIEVLSKLLEDIRGALDNEHTKRVDDVLKEFDNDTPPLSPSVHTKSWKKRSTTSSSNEMDCDRQAFDEAHVLSSVGSNEDLAFLEEDVLGDLG
;
A
#
# COMPACT_ATOMS: atom_id res chain seq x y z
N MET A 1 -1.51 -6.96 -24.94
CA MET A 1 -2.02 -5.57 -24.89
C MET A 1 -1.47 -4.90 -23.64
N LYS A 2 -0.83 -3.73 -23.73
CA LYS A 2 -0.30 -2.99 -22.55
C LYS A 2 -1.24 -1.83 -22.21
N CYS A 3 -1.49 -1.58 -20.91
CA CYS A 3 -2.25 -0.42 -20.46
C CYS A 3 -1.37 0.84 -20.50
N SER A 4 -1.86 1.93 -21.10
CA SER A 4 -1.11 3.21 -21.16
C SER A 4 -1.14 4.01 -19.86
N GLY A 5 -2.02 3.66 -18.91
CA GLY A 5 -2.16 4.36 -17.63
C GLY A 5 -2.83 5.75 -17.70
N THR A 6 -3.17 6.27 -18.88
CA THR A 6 -3.90 7.54 -19.03
C THR A 6 -5.31 7.44 -18.43
N ARG A 7 -5.72 8.43 -17.63
CA ARG A 7 -7.06 8.52 -17.02
C ARG A 7 -7.90 9.60 -17.75
N PRO A 8 -9.24 9.45 -17.88
CA PRO A 8 -10.10 8.42 -17.27
C PRO A 8 -10.12 7.08 -18.04
N ARG A 9 -9.76 7.05 -19.33
CA ARG A 9 -9.63 5.81 -20.12
C ARG A 9 -8.21 5.67 -20.68
N CYS A 10 -7.67 4.46 -20.66
CA CYS A 10 -6.41 4.17 -21.34
C CYS A 10 -6.58 4.19 -22.87
N ILE A 11 -5.48 4.41 -23.60
CA ILE A 11 -5.47 4.46 -25.07
C ILE A 11 -6.08 3.19 -25.67
N ASN A 12 -5.77 2.04 -25.07
CA ASN A 12 -6.27 0.75 -25.52
C ASN A 12 -7.79 0.62 -25.33
N CYS A 13 -8.30 0.95 -24.14
CA CYS A 13 -9.74 0.88 -23.85
C CYS A 13 -10.55 1.88 -24.68
N THR A 14 -9.96 3.03 -25.02
CA THR A 14 -10.59 4.01 -25.91
C THR A 14 -10.69 3.47 -27.33
N LYS A 15 -9.62 2.84 -27.85
CA LYS A 15 -9.57 2.32 -29.22
C LYS A 15 -10.55 1.17 -29.46
N TYR A 16 -10.72 0.29 -28.49
CA TYR A 16 -11.59 -0.89 -28.60
C TYR A 16 -12.98 -0.68 -28.00
N ASP A 17 -13.30 0.57 -27.64
CA ASP A 17 -14.50 0.97 -26.91
C ASP A 17 -14.92 0.00 -25.80
N LYS A 18 -13.97 -0.36 -24.95
CA LYS A 18 -14.21 -1.22 -23.78
C LYS A 18 -14.25 -0.40 -22.50
N ASP A 19 -14.93 -0.93 -21.50
CA ASP A 19 -14.88 -0.38 -20.16
C ASP A 19 -13.44 -0.35 -19.63
N CYS A 20 -13.04 0.81 -19.11
CA CYS A 20 -11.70 1.03 -18.59
C CYS A 20 -11.77 1.14 -17.07
N ILE A 21 -11.76 0.00 -16.40
CA ILE A 21 -11.89 -0.07 -14.94
C ILE A 21 -10.50 -0.08 -14.32
N TYR A 22 -10.24 0.89 -13.44
CA TYR A 22 -9.03 0.92 -12.62
C TYR A 22 -9.37 0.43 -11.22
N HIS A 23 -9.08 -0.83 -10.94
CA HIS A 23 -9.20 -1.35 -9.59
C HIS A 23 -8.13 -0.71 -8.69
N LEU A 24 -8.57 -0.13 -7.59
CA LEU A 24 -7.67 0.31 -6.52
C LEU A 24 -6.94 -0.91 -5.96
N SER A 25 -5.66 -0.73 -5.62
CA SER A 25 -4.92 -1.78 -4.94
C SER A 25 -5.60 -2.12 -3.61
N ARG A 26 -5.39 -3.35 -3.10
CA ARG A 26 -5.94 -3.73 -1.78
C ARG A 26 -5.50 -2.73 -0.69
N ARG A 27 -4.24 -2.27 -0.75
CA ARG A 27 -3.69 -1.29 0.18
C ARG A 27 -4.39 0.06 0.07
N ASP A 28 -4.65 0.54 -1.14
CA ASP A 28 -5.34 1.82 -1.32
C ASP A 28 -6.79 1.75 -0.83
N ARG A 29 -7.48 0.65 -1.09
CA ARG A 29 -8.83 0.41 -0.57
C ARG A 29 -8.87 0.39 0.96
N LEU A 30 -7.92 -0.29 1.59
CA LEU A 30 -7.81 -0.33 3.05
C LEU A 30 -7.55 1.07 3.60
N ARG A 31 -6.57 1.80 3.05
CA ARG A 31 -6.28 3.18 3.47
C ARG A 31 -7.50 4.08 3.33
N GLU A 32 -8.22 4.00 2.22
CA GLU A 32 -9.43 4.79 2.00
C GLU A 32 -10.53 4.43 3.00
N ALA A 33 -10.71 3.14 3.30
CA ALA A 33 -11.67 2.69 4.31
C ALA A 33 -11.30 3.21 5.71
N THR A 34 -10.03 3.07 6.12
CA THR A 34 -9.54 3.58 7.42
C THR A 34 -9.74 5.08 7.53
N TYR A 35 -9.38 5.84 6.49
CA TYR A 35 -9.59 7.29 6.47
C TYR A 35 -11.07 7.67 6.61
N LYS A 36 -11.98 6.95 5.93
CA LYS A 36 -13.43 7.20 6.05
C LYS A 36 -13.96 6.90 7.45
N ILE A 37 -13.47 5.83 8.08
CA ILE A 37 -13.83 5.48 9.46
C ILE A 37 -13.37 6.59 10.41
N GLU A 38 -12.13 7.06 10.30
CA GLU A 38 -11.62 8.16 11.13
C GLU A 38 -12.46 9.44 11.00
N VAL A 39 -12.81 9.83 9.76
CA VAL A 39 -13.64 11.00 9.50
C VAL A 39 -15.03 10.84 10.11
N LEU A 40 -15.63 9.64 10.00
CA LEU A 40 -16.94 9.35 10.59
C LEU A 40 -16.89 9.42 12.11
N SER A 41 -15.91 8.76 12.74
CA SER A 41 -15.76 8.77 14.20
C SER A 41 -15.62 10.19 14.72
N LYS A 42 -14.78 11.00 14.07
CA LYS A 42 -14.61 12.42 14.44
C LYS A 42 -15.90 13.22 14.29
N LEU A 43 -16.66 13.01 13.21
CA LEU A 43 -17.95 13.68 13.03
C LEU A 43 -18.93 13.29 14.14
N LEU A 44 -18.97 12.01 14.53
CA LEU A 44 -19.83 11.51 15.60
C LEU A 44 -19.45 12.12 16.96
N GLU A 45 -18.16 12.27 17.24
CA GLU A 45 -17.67 12.98 18.42
C GLU A 45 -18.06 14.46 18.42
N ASP A 46 -17.93 15.14 17.28
CA ASP A 46 -18.25 16.56 17.13
C ASP A 46 -19.74 16.83 17.36
N ILE A 47 -20.64 15.98 16.84
CA ILE A 47 -22.10 16.15 17.01
C ILE A 47 -22.60 15.70 18.37
N ARG A 48 -21.82 14.89 19.12
CA ARG A 48 -22.21 14.33 20.41
C ARG A 48 -22.72 15.36 21.40
N GLY A 49 -22.10 16.55 21.44
CA GLY A 49 -22.50 17.63 22.34
C GLY A 49 -23.83 18.32 21.99
N ALA A 50 -24.35 18.11 20.79
CA ALA A 50 -25.61 18.68 20.31
C ALA A 50 -26.78 17.70 20.36
N LEU A 51 -26.53 16.43 20.68
CA LEU A 51 -27.54 15.38 20.77
C LEU A 51 -28.20 15.36 22.15
N ASP A 52 -29.42 14.81 22.21
CA ASP A 52 -30.07 14.43 23.46
C ASP A 52 -29.37 13.22 24.10
N ASN A 53 -29.68 12.96 25.38
CA ASN A 53 -29.01 11.92 26.16
C ASN A 53 -29.20 10.51 25.58
N GLU A 54 -30.34 10.23 24.93
CA GLU A 54 -30.58 8.91 24.34
C GLU A 54 -29.71 8.70 23.11
N HIS A 55 -29.66 9.68 22.20
CA HIS A 55 -28.83 9.60 20.99
C HIS A 55 -27.33 9.68 21.31
N THR A 56 -26.94 10.48 22.31
CA THR A 56 -25.57 10.50 22.83
C THR A 56 -25.12 9.13 23.29
N LYS A 57 -25.96 8.43 24.06
CA LYS A 57 -25.65 7.07 24.55
C LYS A 57 -25.48 6.09 23.38
N ARG A 58 -26.35 6.16 22.36
CA ARG A 58 -26.22 5.32 21.16
C ARG A 58 -24.91 5.58 20.41
N VAL A 59 -24.49 6.84 20.30
CA VAL A 59 -23.21 7.20 19.69
C VAL A 59 -22.04 6.65 20.51
N ASP A 60 -22.09 6.75 21.83
CA ASP A 60 -21.04 6.24 22.72
C ASP A 60 -20.90 4.72 22.66
N ASP A 61 -22.04 4.01 22.66
CA ASP A 61 -22.06 2.55 22.57
C ASP A 61 -21.43 2.09 21.24
N VAL A 62 -21.74 2.79 20.13
CA VAL A 62 -21.14 2.51 18.82
C VAL A 62 -19.64 2.83 18.81
N LEU A 63 -19.22 4.03 19.21
CA LEU A 63 -17.79 4.39 19.18
C LEU A 63 -16.93 3.42 20.01
N LYS A 64 -17.45 2.97 21.16
CA LYS A 64 -16.78 2.00 22.03
C LYS A 64 -16.62 0.62 21.41
N GLU A 65 -17.56 0.18 20.58
CA GLU A 65 -17.45 -1.09 19.84
C GLU A 65 -16.28 -1.02 18.85
N PHE A 66 -16.14 0.11 18.14
CA PHE A 66 -15.12 0.31 17.10
C PHE A 66 -13.70 0.58 17.64
N ASP A 67 -13.56 1.07 18.87
CA ASP A 67 -12.24 1.30 19.50
C ASP A 67 -11.40 0.02 19.63
N ASN A 68 -12.04 -1.16 19.75
CA ASN A 68 -11.32 -2.43 19.92
C ASN A 68 -10.88 -3.07 18.60
N ASP A 69 -11.55 -2.72 17.49
CA ASP A 69 -11.33 -3.33 16.16
C ASP A 69 -10.42 -2.49 15.25
N THR A 70 -10.03 -1.29 15.69
CA THR A 70 -9.18 -0.40 14.90
C THR A 70 -7.71 -0.64 15.24
N PRO A 71 -6.92 -1.29 14.37
CA PRO A 71 -5.48 -1.44 14.61
C PRO A 71 -4.80 -0.06 14.66
N PRO A 72 -3.76 0.11 15.49
CA PRO A 72 -3.08 1.39 15.65
C PRO A 72 -2.58 1.90 14.29
N LEU A 73 -2.71 3.20 14.07
CA LEU A 73 -2.25 3.90 12.87
C LEU A 73 -0.81 3.47 12.53
N SER A 74 -0.67 2.66 11.47
CA SER A 74 0.64 2.23 11.01
C SER A 74 1.45 3.46 10.62
N PRO A 75 2.70 3.64 11.10
CA PRO A 75 3.48 4.82 10.83
C PRO A 75 3.61 5.04 9.32
N SER A 76 3.27 6.24 8.87
CA SER A 76 3.34 6.66 7.47
C SER A 76 4.76 6.40 6.93
N VAL A 77 4.91 5.32 6.17
CA VAL A 77 6.18 5.00 5.52
C VAL A 77 6.33 6.00 4.38
N HIS A 78 7.02 7.10 4.65
CA HIS A 78 7.44 8.07 3.66
C HIS A 78 8.17 7.32 2.55
N THR A 79 7.55 7.27 1.36
CA THR A 79 8.20 6.74 0.16
C THR A 79 9.35 7.68 -0.17
N LYS A 80 10.57 7.27 0.20
CA LYS A 80 11.78 7.97 -0.21
C LYS A 80 11.79 7.97 -1.74
N SER A 81 11.67 9.17 -2.33
CA SER A 81 11.71 9.38 -3.77
C SER A 81 13.03 8.81 -4.30
N TRP A 82 12.92 7.73 -5.08
CA TRP A 82 14.05 7.11 -5.75
C TRP A 82 14.63 8.13 -6.73
N LYS A 83 15.74 8.80 -6.35
CA LYS A 83 16.48 9.65 -7.28
C LYS A 83 17.04 8.74 -8.37
N LYS A 84 16.44 8.83 -9.56
CA LYS A 84 16.98 8.29 -10.81
C LYS A 84 18.38 8.89 -11.01
N ARG A 85 19.41 8.05 -10.93
CA ARG A 85 20.77 8.41 -11.35
C ARG A 85 20.74 8.50 -12.87
N SER A 86 20.83 9.72 -13.40
CA SER A 86 21.01 9.97 -14.83
C SER A 86 22.40 9.49 -15.22
N THR A 87 22.51 8.32 -15.84
CA THR A 87 23.74 7.94 -16.55
C THR A 87 23.73 8.67 -17.88
N THR A 88 24.52 9.74 -17.96
CA THR A 88 24.85 10.42 -19.21
C THR A 88 25.64 9.48 -20.10
N SER A 89 25.05 9.06 -21.21
CA SER A 89 25.76 8.53 -22.35
C SER A 89 26.66 9.62 -22.94
N SER A 90 27.98 9.44 -22.88
CA SER A 90 28.94 10.18 -23.69
C SER A 90 29.88 9.20 -24.36
N SER A 91 29.79 9.16 -25.68
CA SER A 91 30.78 8.58 -26.58
C SER A 91 32.16 9.21 -26.32
N ASN A 92 33.21 8.39 -26.26
CA ASN A 92 34.43 8.50 -27.06
C ASN A 92 35.48 7.50 -26.55
N GLU A 93 36.21 6.96 -27.52
CA GLU A 93 37.23 5.92 -27.45
C GLU A 93 38.48 6.32 -26.60
N MET A 94 39.41 5.34 -26.47
CA MET A 94 40.88 5.44 -26.29
C MET A 94 41.49 5.29 -24.87
N ASP A 95 42.12 4.12 -24.68
CA ASP A 95 43.53 3.90 -24.28
C ASP A 95 43.97 3.68 -22.79
N CYS A 96 44.80 2.64 -22.69
CA CYS A 96 45.87 2.22 -21.76
C CYS A 96 45.69 2.14 -20.21
N ASP A 97 45.82 0.89 -19.76
CA ASP A 97 46.57 0.39 -18.59
C ASP A 97 47.13 1.41 -17.57
N ARG A 98 46.60 1.37 -16.33
CA ARG A 98 47.43 1.52 -15.12
C ARG A 98 46.69 1.15 -13.83
N GLN A 99 47.31 0.17 -13.16
CA GLN A 99 47.58 0.19 -11.73
C GLN A 99 46.44 -0.23 -10.78
N ALA A 100 46.55 -1.49 -10.37
CA ALA A 100 45.98 -2.07 -9.18
C ALA A 100 46.24 -1.19 -7.96
N PHE A 101 45.18 -0.79 -7.25
CA PHE A 101 45.17 -0.64 -5.79
C PHE A 101 43.74 -0.80 -5.25
N ASP A 102 43.69 -1.60 -4.19
CA ASP A 102 42.93 -1.39 -2.96
C ASP A 102 41.68 -2.24 -2.71
N GLU A 103 41.78 -2.95 -1.59
CA GLU A 103 40.86 -3.94 -1.05
C GLU A 103 39.58 -3.27 -0.55
N ALA A 104 38.44 -3.81 -0.96
CA ALA A 104 37.20 -3.65 -0.19
C ALA A 104 36.64 -5.04 0.09
N HIS A 105 36.93 -5.54 1.30
CA HIS A 105 36.31 -6.75 1.84
C HIS A 105 34.78 -6.61 1.81
N VAL A 106 34.15 -7.35 0.90
CA VAL A 106 32.69 -7.50 0.84
C VAL A 106 32.28 -8.43 1.98
N LEU A 107 31.80 -7.86 3.09
CA LEU A 107 31.06 -8.64 4.09
C LEU A 107 29.63 -8.82 3.59
N SER A 108 29.38 -9.90 2.85
CA SER A 108 28.03 -10.34 2.51
C SER A 108 27.38 -10.99 3.72
N SER A 109 26.55 -10.25 4.45
CA SER A 109 25.62 -10.84 5.40
C SER A 109 24.35 -11.25 4.64
N VAL A 110 24.22 -12.55 4.35
CA VAL A 110 22.98 -13.14 3.85
C VAL A 110 22.14 -13.57 5.04
N GLY A 111 21.03 -12.87 5.26
CA GLY A 111 20.04 -13.21 6.29
C GLY A 111 19.35 -14.52 5.98
N SER A 112 19.24 -15.36 7.01
CA SER A 112 18.57 -16.66 7.01
C SER A 112 17.08 -16.50 6.67
N ASN A 113 16.59 -17.28 5.70
CA ASN A 113 15.16 -17.41 5.41
C ASN A 113 14.64 -18.59 6.22
N GLU A 114 13.95 -18.31 7.32
CA GLU A 114 13.22 -19.33 8.07
C GLU A 114 11.93 -19.69 7.31
N ASP A 115 11.84 -20.97 6.92
CA ASP A 115 10.73 -21.56 6.18
C ASP A 115 9.41 -21.38 6.93
N LEU A 116 8.49 -20.59 6.38
CA LEU A 116 7.10 -20.59 6.79
C LEU A 116 6.42 -21.83 6.22
N ALA A 117 6.26 -22.86 7.04
CA ALA A 117 5.39 -23.99 6.76
C ALA A 117 3.95 -23.48 6.58
N PHE A 118 3.48 -23.46 5.34
CA PHE A 118 2.07 -23.21 5.05
C PHE A 118 1.27 -24.38 5.60
N LEU A 119 0.44 -24.13 6.62
CA LEU A 119 -0.56 -25.09 7.06
C LEU A 119 -1.61 -25.23 5.95
N GLU A 120 -1.74 -26.44 5.42
CA GLU A 120 -2.81 -26.85 4.52
C GLU A 120 -4.10 -26.92 5.34
N GLU A 121 -5.01 -25.96 5.14
CA GLU A 121 -6.32 -25.98 5.76
C GLU A 121 -7.23 -26.92 4.95
N ASP A 122 -7.47 -28.12 5.49
CA ASP A 122 -8.41 -29.11 4.97
C ASP A 122 -9.85 -28.55 5.00
N VAL A 123 -10.37 -28.15 3.84
CA VAL A 123 -11.79 -27.82 3.69
C VAL A 123 -12.56 -29.14 3.58
N LEU A 124 -13.02 -29.64 4.72
CA LEU A 124 -14.00 -30.73 4.79
C LEU A 124 -15.31 -30.22 4.16
N GLY A 125 -15.52 -30.56 2.89
CA GLY A 125 -16.80 -30.38 2.22
C GLY A 125 -17.82 -31.36 2.81
N ASP A 126 -18.58 -30.91 3.79
CA ASP A 126 -19.81 -31.57 4.18
C ASP A 126 -20.89 -31.29 3.12
N LEU A 127 -21.09 -32.27 2.24
CA LEU A 127 -22.26 -32.33 1.36
C LEU A 127 -22.72 -33.79 1.26
N GLY A 128 -23.77 -34.10 2.04
CA GLY A 128 -24.90 -34.91 1.62
C GLY A 128 -24.74 -36.43 1.64
#